data_AF-A0A834HAB1-F1
#
_entry.id   AF-A0A834HAB1-F1
#
_cell.length_a   1.000
_cell.length_b   1.000
_cell.length_c   1.000
_cell.angle_alpha   90.00
_cell.angle_beta   90.00
_cell.angle_gamma   90.00
#
_symmetry.space_group_name_H-M   'P 1'
#
loop_
_entity.id
_entity.type
_entity.pdbx_description
1 polymer ?
#
loop_
_entity_poly.entity_id
_entity_poly.type
_entity_poly.pdbx_seq_one_letter_code
_entity_poly.pdbx_strand_id
1 'polypeptide(L)'
;MSKIQSVSDQITILCKRTVVSTKPVQPEKFHHLSALDWVMEPNRIRMVYYYKTPPGQAVGPVTKKLRESILEMLNGFPMVTGRLLKKDEGQWMIKWNDARVRLVEVRAKGSVEGRLRRVDTEKELELLTEFEEGGLAIGLSCTVPTS
;
A
#
# COMPACT_ATOMS: atom_id res chain seq x y z
N MET A 1 22.85 -4.43 -3.01
CA MET A 1 22.84 -3.69 -1.73
C MET A 1 21.76 -2.63 -1.77
N SER A 2 20.60 -2.83 -1.13
CA SER A 2 19.55 -1.80 -1.03
C SER A 2 19.91 -0.81 0.06
N LYS A 3 19.97 0.48 -0.29
CA LYS A 3 20.29 1.59 0.61
C LYS A 3 19.19 1.72 1.67
N ILE A 4 19.54 1.55 2.94
CA ILE A 4 18.66 1.82 4.08
C ILE A 4 18.54 3.34 4.20
N GLN A 5 17.31 3.85 4.27
CA GLN A 5 17.04 5.28 4.40
C GLN A 5 16.17 5.47 5.65
N SER A 6 16.68 6.21 6.64
CA SER A 6 15.92 6.60 7.83
C SER A 6 15.00 7.77 7.47
N VAL A 7 13.71 7.64 7.77
CA VAL A 7 12.72 8.72 7.56
C VAL A 7 12.54 9.56 8.85
N SER A 8 12.76 8.93 10.01
CA SER A 8 12.81 9.56 11.34
C SER A 8 13.62 8.68 12.30
N ASP A 9 14.01 9.19 13.47
CA ASP A 9 14.82 8.44 14.46
C ASP A 9 14.17 7.14 14.97
N GLN A 10 12.86 6.97 14.74
CA GLN A 10 12.08 5.83 15.18
C GLN A 10 11.80 4.82 14.07
N ILE A 11 12.14 5.14 12.80
CA ILE A 11 11.62 4.43 11.63
C ILE A 11 12.70 4.24 10.56
N THR A 12 12.91 2.98 10.20
CA THR A 12 13.91 2.57 9.22
C THR A 12 13.23 1.91 8.02
N ILE A 13 13.40 2.46 6.82
CA ILE A 13 12.94 1.79 5.60
C ILE A 13 13.90 0.63 5.30
N LEU A 14 13.37 -0.59 5.34
CA LEU A 14 14.09 -1.81 5.00
C LEU A 14 14.17 -2.00 3.49
N CYS A 15 13.02 -1.89 2.81
CA CYS A 15 12.94 -2.18 1.37
C CYS A 15 11.75 -1.48 0.71
N LYS A 16 11.88 -1.18 -0.58
CA LYS A 16 10.77 -0.77 -1.47
C LYS A 16 10.69 -1.78 -2.61
N ARG A 17 9.53 -2.42 -2.77
CA ARG A 17 9.28 -3.42 -3.80
C ARG A 17 8.06 -3.05 -4.61
N THR A 18 8.00 -3.52 -5.84
CA THR A 18 6.81 -3.42 -6.68
C THR A 18 6.27 -4.82 -6.91
N VAL A 19 5.03 -5.05 -6.54
CA VAL A 19 4.30 -6.29 -6.85
C VAL A 19 3.54 -6.04 -8.13
N VAL A 20 3.69 -6.94 -9.10
CA VAL A 20 3.04 -6.84 -10.42
C VAL A 20 2.21 -8.09 -10.68
N SER A 21 1.05 -7.95 -11.32
CA SER A 21 0.26 -9.10 -11.79
C SER A 21 1.11 -10.05 -12.64
N THR A 22 0.93 -11.35 -12.44
CA THR A 22 1.56 -12.39 -13.28
C THR A 22 0.69 -12.75 -14.48
N LYS A 23 -0.59 -12.39 -14.46
CA LYS A 23 -1.49 -12.56 -15.61
C LYS A 23 -1.39 -11.33 -16.51
N PRO A 24 -1.16 -11.51 -17.83
CA PRO A 24 -1.18 -10.40 -18.76
C PRO A 24 -2.59 -9.81 -18.81
N VAL A 25 -2.66 -8.49 -18.74
CA VAL A 25 -3.92 -7.79 -18.87
C VAL A 25 -4.16 -7.51 -20.35
N GLN A 26 -5.39 -7.72 -20.82
CA GLN A 26 -5.74 -7.40 -22.21
C GLN A 26 -5.43 -5.91 -22.49
N PRO A 27 -4.68 -5.60 -23.55
CA PRO A 27 -4.44 -4.22 -23.95
C PRO A 27 -5.77 -3.49 -24.17
N GLU A 28 -5.77 -2.17 -23.94
CA GLU A 28 -6.87 -1.27 -24.34
C GLU A 28 -8.19 -1.43 -23.59
N LYS A 29 -8.20 -2.20 -22.49
CA LYS A 29 -9.37 -2.21 -21.62
C LYS A 29 -9.35 -1.00 -20.68
N PHE A 30 -10.49 -0.30 -20.64
CA PHE A 30 -10.70 0.85 -19.78
C PHE A 30 -11.88 0.62 -18.86
N HIS A 31 -11.81 1.19 -17.66
CA HIS A 31 -12.93 1.27 -16.75
C HIS A 31 -13.36 2.72 -16.58
N HIS A 32 -14.63 2.98 -16.82
CA HIS A 32 -15.25 4.27 -16.62
C HIS A 32 -15.68 4.40 -15.16
N LEU A 33 -15.30 5.52 -14.55
CA LEU A 33 -15.71 5.86 -13.20
C LEU A 33 -17.17 6.35 -13.21
N SER A 34 -17.92 5.99 -12.17
CA SER A 34 -19.29 6.44 -11.96
C SER A 34 -19.33 7.87 -11.42
N ALA A 35 -20.53 8.46 -11.37
CA ALA A 35 -20.73 9.77 -10.77
C ALA A 35 -20.30 9.83 -9.29
N LEU A 36 -20.44 8.74 -8.54
CA LEU A 36 -20.00 8.67 -7.13
C LEU A 36 -18.47 8.68 -7.03
N ASP A 37 -17.79 8.01 -7.95
CA ASP A 37 -16.33 7.95 -7.99
C ASP A 37 -15.73 9.34 -8.28
N TRP A 38 -16.42 10.18 -9.07
CA TRP A 38 -16.00 11.55 -9.34
C TRP A 38 -16.08 12.45 -8.11
N VAL A 39 -17.13 12.30 -7.29
CA VAL A 39 -17.25 13.05 -6.03
C VAL A 39 -16.12 12.68 -5.06
N MET A 40 -15.54 11.49 -5.20
CA MET A 40 -14.41 11.02 -4.40
C MET A 40 -13.04 11.53 -4.88
N GLU A 41 -12.94 12.28 -5.99
CA GLU A 41 -11.69 12.81 -6.55
C GLU A 41 -10.78 13.53 -5.52
N PRO A 42 -11.27 14.45 -4.65
CA PRO A 42 -10.40 15.14 -3.70
C PRO A 42 -9.97 14.25 -2.52
N ASN A 43 -10.59 13.09 -2.34
CA ASN A 43 -10.42 12.26 -1.16
C ASN A 43 -9.27 11.27 -1.31
N ARG A 44 -8.49 11.12 -0.25
CA ARG A 44 -7.41 10.12 -0.14
C ARG A 44 -7.81 9.13 0.94
N ILE A 45 -8.00 7.88 0.55
CA ILE A 45 -8.35 6.83 1.50
C ILE A 45 -7.05 6.21 2.01
N ARG A 46 -6.89 6.20 3.32
CA ARG A 46 -5.75 5.59 3.99
C ARG A 46 -6.26 4.77 5.15
N MET A 47 -5.73 3.56 5.28
CA MET A 47 -6.13 2.59 6.29
C MET A 47 -4.88 1.94 6.87
N VAL A 48 -4.89 1.70 8.18
CA VAL A 48 -3.79 1.02 8.87
C VAL A 48 -4.38 -0.08 9.72
N TYR A 49 -3.88 -1.30 9.53
CA TYR A 49 -4.27 -2.46 10.30
C TYR A 49 -3.12 -2.84 11.23
N TYR A 50 -3.41 -2.95 12.52
CA TYR A 50 -2.45 -3.37 13.54
C TYR A 50 -2.74 -4.81 13.95
N TYR A 51 -1.70 -5.63 13.96
CA TYR A 51 -1.77 -7.04 14.33
C TYR A 51 -0.75 -7.32 15.43
N LYS A 52 -1.21 -8.03 16.46
CA LYS A 52 -0.31 -8.59 17.47
C LYS A 52 0.35 -9.84 16.89
N THR A 53 1.68 -9.91 16.92
CA THR A 53 2.40 -11.12 16.51
C THR A 53 2.79 -11.93 17.76
N PRO A 54 2.62 -13.26 17.73
CA PRO A 54 3.15 -14.14 18.76
C PRO A 54 4.66 -13.94 18.96
N PRO A 55 5.15 -14.07 20.21
CA PRO A 55 6.59 -14.05 20.49
C PRO A 55 7.32 -15.11 19.67
N GLY A 56 8.43 -14.73 19.03
CA GLY A 56 9.26 -15.65 18.23
C GLY A 56 8.80 -15.90 16.80
N GLN A 57 7.68 -15.32 16.34
CA GLN A 57 7.29 -15.39 14.94
C GLN A 57 8.13 -14.42 14.09
N ALA A 58 8.89 -14.96 13.13
CA ALA A 58 9.63 -14.14 12.18
C ALA A 58 8.66 -13.38 11.24
N VAL A 59 8.93 -12.09 11.02
CA VAL A 59 8.11 -11.20 10.17
C VAL A 59 8.34 -11.44 8.67
N GLY A 60 9.51 -11.97 8.29
CA GLY A 60 9.86 -12.30 6.90
C GLY A 60 8.87 -13.25 6.21
N PRO A 61 8.51 -14.40 6.82
CA PRO A 61 7.47 -15.29 6.29
C PRO A 61 6.10 -14.63 6.11
N VAL A 62 5.69 -13.76 7.03
CA VAL A 62 4.39 -13.07 6.97
C VAL A 62 4.36 -12.06 5.82
N THR A 63 5.42 -11.26 5.68
CA THR A 63 5.54 -10.29 4.58
C THR A 63 5.64 -10.99 3.21
N LYS A 64 6.27 -12.17 3.14
CA LYS A 64 6.28 -13.01 1.94
C LYS A 64 4.86 -13.46 1.56
N LYS A 65 4.10 -14.03 2.51
CA LYS A 65 2.72 -14.44 2.29
C LYS A 65 1.83 -13.26 1.89
N LEU A 66 1.99 -12.11 2.54
CA LEU A 66 1.26 -10.89 2.18
C LEU A 66 1.52 -10.49 0.72
N ARG A 67 2.78 -10.58 0.27
CA ARG A 67 3.14 -10.29 -1.12
C ARG A 67 2.46 -11.24 -2.11
N GLU A 68 2.45 -12.53 -1.79
CA GLU A 68 1.79 -13.56 -2.60
C GLU A 68 0.26 -13.34 -2.64
N SER A 69 -0.36 -12.96 -1.51
CA SER A 69 -1.78 -12.61 -1.45
C SER A 69 -2.12 -11.35 -2.25
N ILE A 70 -1.29 -10.31 -2.19
CA ILE A 70 -1.45 -9.10 -3.02
C ILE A 70 -1.35 -9.49 -4.49
N LEU A 71 -0.35 -10.30 -4.86
CA LEU A 71 -0.19 -10.76 -6.24
C LEU A 71 -1.47 -11.46 -6.76
N GLU A 72 -2.04 -12.37 -5.97
CA GLU A 72 -3.27 -13.08 -6.36
C GLU A 72 -4.47 -12.13 -6.48
N MET A 73 -4.58 -11.15 -5.57
CA MET A 73 -5.60 -10.10 -5.68
C MET A 73 -5.43 -9.29 -6.98
N LEU A 74 -4.20 -8.95 -7.38
CA LEU A 74 -3.95 -8.23 -8.63
C LEU A 74 -4.33 -9.04 -9.87
N ASN A 75 -4.13 -10.35 -9.83
CA ASN A 75 -4.54 -11.26 -10.89
C ASN A 75 -6.07 -11.33 -11.03
N GLY A 76 -6.82 -11.22 -9.93
CA GLY A 76 -8.29 -11.24 -9.93
C GLY A 76 -8.93 -9.89 -10.20
N PHE A 77 -8.30 -8.80 -9.77
CA PHE A 77 -8.85 -7.45 -9.81
C PHE A 77 -7.85 -6.45 -10.43
N PRO A 78 -7.61 -6.49 -11.75
CA PRO A 78 -6.67 -5.59 -12.40
C PRO A 78 -7.10 -4.11 -12.32
N MET A 79 -8.39 -3.84 -12.16
CA MET A 79 -8.92 -2.46 -12.07
C MET A 79 -8.37 -1.68 -10.88
N VAL A 80 -8.09 -2.35 -9.76
CA VAL A 80 -7.68 -1.70 -8.49
C VAL A 80 -6.27 -1.09 -8.58
N THR A 81 -5.53 -1.41 -9.64
CA THR A 81 -4.14 -0.98 -9.84
C THR A 81 -3.83 -0.49 -11.25
N GLY A 82 -4.87 -0.24 -12.04
CA GLY A 82 -4.73 0.48 -13.30
C GLY A 82 -4.34 1.94 -13.05
N ARG A 83 -3.95 2.63 -14.11
CA ARG A 83 -3.62 4.07 -14.02
C ARG A 83 -4.83 4.92 -14.32
N LEU A 84 -5.03 5.93 -13.47
CA LEU A 84 -5.98 7.00 -13.72
C LEU A 84 -5.49 7.88 -14.86
N LEU A 85 -6.37 8.12 -15.82
CA LEU A 85 -6.20 9.03 -16.94
C LEU A 85 -7.38 9.99 -16.97
N LYS A 86 -7.10 11.27 -17.21
CA LYS A 86 -8.15 12.28 -17.41
C LYS A 86 -8.35 12.46 -18.92
N LYS A 87 -9.59 12.33 -19.39
CA LYS A 87 -9.95 12.63 -20.78
C LYS A 87 -9.93 14.14 -21.03
N ASP A 88 -9.92 14.53 -22.30
CA ASP A 88 -10.03 15.93 -22.73
C ASP A 88 -11.31 16.61 -22.23
N GLU A 89 -12.38 15.82 -22.05
CA GLU A 89 -13.67 16.26 -21.48
C GLU A 89 -13.65 16.39 -19.94
N GLY A 90 -12.51 16.17 -19.29
CA GLY A 90 -12.35 16.29 -17.83
C GLY A 90 -12.75 15.05 -17.02
N GLN A 91 -13.28 14.01 -17.66
CA GLN A 91 -13.70 12.77 -16.99
C GLN A 91 -12.51 11.83 -16.72
N TRP A 92 -12.45 11.27 -15.52
CA TRP A 92 -11.46 10.27 -15.14
C TRP A 92 -11.84 8.86 -15.60
N MET A 93 -10.85 8.11 -16.07
CA MET A 93 -10.96 6.70 -16.45
C MET A 93 -9.74 5.92 -15.96
N ILE A 94 -9.93 4.64 -15.67
CA ILE A 94 -8.84 3.75 -15.29
C ILE A 94 -8.42 2.95 -16.53
N LYS A 95 -7.20 3.17 -17.00
CA LYS A 95 -6.58 2.31 -18.00
C LYS A 95 -6.04 1.07 -17.33
N TRP A 96 -6.45 -0.09 -17.81
CA TRP A 96 -5.91 -1.37 -17.37
C TRP A 96 -4.54 -1.54 -18.01
N ASN A 97 -3.50 -1.11 -17.31
CA ASN A 97 -2.11 -1.39 -17.63
C ASN A 97 -1.51 -2.17 -16.47
N ASP A 98 -0.47 -2.97 -16.74
CA ASP A 98 0.22 -3.87 -15.80
C ASP A 98 -0.07 -3.50 -14.34
N ALA A 99 -0.95 -4.25 -13.70
CA ALA A 99 -1.39 -4.01 -12.34
C ALA A 99 -0.17 -3.97 -11.41
N ARG A 100 0.18 -2.80 -10.86
CA ARG A 100 1.34 -2.65 -9.96
C ARG A 100 0.96 -2.03 -8.63
N VAL A 101 1.45 -2.61 -7.54
CA VAL A 101 1.38 -2.05 -6.19
C VAL A 101 2.78 -1.80 -5.67
N ARG A 102 3.00 -0.64 -5.06
CA ARG A 102 4.23 -0.37 -4.33
C ARG A 102 4.10 -0.86 -2.90
N LEU A 103 4.91 -1.84 -2.53
CA LEU A 103 5.07 -2.30 -1.16
C LEU A 103 6.29 -1.63 -0.54
N VAL A 104 6.11 -1.02 0.63
CA VAL A 104 7.20 -0.44 1.41
C VAL A 104 7.30 -1.22 2.71
N GLU A 105 8.47 -1.81 2.94
CA GLU A 105 8.79 -2.54 4.17
C GLU A 105 9.59 -1.63 5.08
N VAL A 106 9.10 -1.45 6.30
CA VAL A 106 9.57 -0.46 7.27
C VAL A 106 9.57 -1.07 8.66
N ARG A 107 10.66 -0.84 9.40
CA ARG A 107 10.81 -1.24 10.79
C ARG A 107 10.73 -0.04 11.72
N ALA A 108 9.89 -0.14 12.74
CA ALA A 108 9.72 0.84 13.79
C ALA A 108 10.28 0.36 15.13
N LYS A 109 10.80 1.29 15.92
CA LYS A 109 11.25 1.04 17.29
C LYS A 109 10.05 0.89 18.25
N GLY A 110 10.21 0.04 19.26
CA GLY A 110 9.20 -0.20 20.30
C GLY A 110 8.09 -1.18 19.92
N SER A 111 6.96 -1.13 20.62
CA SER A 111 5.77 -1.99 20.45
C SER A 111 4.60 -1.31 19.73
N VAL A 112 3.67 -2.13 19.22
CA VAL A 112 2.39 -1.69 18.64
C VAL A 112 1.60 -0.86 19.65
N GLU A 113 1.43 -1.35 20.89
CA GLU A 113 0.69 -0.66 21.94
C GLU A 113 1.32 0.71 22.28
N GLY A 114 2.66 0.77 22.33
CA GLY A 114 3.39 2.02 22.53
C GLY A 114 3.17 3.02 21.39
N ARG A 115 3.05 2.54 20.15
CA ARG A 115 2.75 3.39 18.99
C ARG A 115 1.30 3.86 18.97
N LEU A 116 0.33 2.99 19.24
CA LEU A 116 -1.09 3.37 19.31
C LEU A 116 -1.34 4.52 20.31
N ARG A 117 -0.56 4.60 21.39
CA ARG A 117 -0.63 5.70 22.37
C ARG A 117 -0.03 7.03 21.89
N ARG A 118 0.86 7.00 20.90
CA ARG A 118 1.64 8.15 20.42
C ARG A 118 1.30 8.58 18.99
N VAL A 119 0.48 7.80 18.29
CA VAL A 119 0.20 8.01 16.87
C VAL A 119 -0.71 9.22 16.70
N ASP A 120 -0.34 10.10 15.79
CA ASP A 120 -1.17 11.19 15.31
C ASP A 120 -1.54 10.92 13.84
N THR A 121 -2.47 11.72 13.29
CA THR A 121 -2.98 11.52 11.93
C THR A 121 -1.89 11.54 10.85
N GLU A 122 -0.75 12.20 11.09
CA GLU A 122 0.38 12.21 10.15
C GLU A 122 1.29 10.98 10.29
N LYS A 123 1.51 10.52 11.52
CA LYS A 123 2.30 9.30 11.83
C LYS A 123 1.55 8.01 11.56
N GLU A 124 0.23 8.01 11.53
CA GLU A 124 -0.56 6.87 11.07
C GLU A 124 -0.25 6.55 9.58
N LEU A 125 0.15 7.56 8.81
CA LEU A 125 0.39 7.44 7.37
C LEU A 125 1.69 6.73 7.02
N GLU A 126 2.57 6.57 8.00
CA GLU A 126 3.80 5.82 7.82
C GLU A 126 3.43 4.35 7.74
N LEU A 127 3.50 3.80 6.52
CA LEU A 127 3.24 2.40 6.18
C LEU A 127 4.26 1.50 6.89
N LEU A 128 4.07 1.31 8.19
CA LEU A 128 4.90 0.46 9.02
C LEU A 128 4.62 -1.00 8.72
N THR A 129 5.63 -1.84 8.89
CA THR A 129 5.52 -3.28 8.65
C THR A 129 6.01 -4.08 9.84
N GLU A 130 6.97 -3.60 10.62
CA GLU A 130 7.53 -4.36 11.74
C GLU A 130 7.81 -3.48 12.96
N PHE A 131 7.60 -4.04 14.15
CA PHE A 131 7.96 -3.44 15.44
C PHE A 131 9.04 -4.26 16.15
N GLU A 132 10.01 -3.60 16.79
CA GLU A 132 11.12 -4.28 17.49
C GLU A 132 10.67 -5.15 18.67
N GLU A 133 9.67 -4.70 19.43
CA GLU A 133 9.10 -5.45 20.57
C GLU A 133 8.07 -6.50 20.12
N GLY A 134 7.92 -6.69 18.81
CA GLY A 134 6.88 -7.52 18.21
C GLY A 134 5.64 -6.72 17.81
N GLY A 135 4.95 -7.25 16.80
CA GLY A 135 3.77 -6.67 16.18
C GLY A 135 4.00 -6.28 14.72
N LEU A 136 2.91 -6.26 13.98
CA LEU A 136 2.87 -5.97 12.54
C LEU A 136 1.87 -4.85 12.32
N ALA A 137 2.23 -3.89 11.48
CA ALA A 137 1.26 -2.98 10.87
C ALA A 137 1.18 -3.26 9.37
N ILE A 138 0.02 -3.02 8.78
CA ILE A 138 -0.16 -3.01 7.33
C ILE A 138 -0.92 -1.76 7.00
N GLY A 139 -0.25 -0.83 6.32
CA GLY A 139 -0.89 0.36 5.79
C GLY A 139 -1.30 0.18 4.33
N LEU A 140 -2.45 0.74 3.97
CA LEU A 140 -2.95 0.88 2.61
C LEU A 140 -3.21 2.36 2.34
N SER A 141 -2.75 2.85 1.19
CA SER A 141 -2.98 4.22 0.77
C SER A 141 -3.42 4.23 -0.69
N CYS A 142 -4.61 4.76 -0.93
CA CYS A 142 -5.15 5.02 -2.25
C CYS A 142 -5.20 6.54 -2.46
N THR A 143 -4.44 7.02 -3.43
CA THR A 143 -4.38 8.43 -3.79
C THR A 143 -4.75 8.60 -5.24
N VAL A 144 -5.75 9.45 -5.51
CA VAL A 144 -5.97 10.00 -6.84
C VAL A 144 -4.78 10.93 -7.15
N PRO A 145 -4.12 10.78 -8.32
CA PRO A 145 -3.07 11.70 -8.70
C PRO A 145 -3.66 13.11 -8.82
N THR A 146 -3.16 14.01 -7.98
CA THR A 146 -3.45 15.44 -8.10
C THR A 146 -2.79 15.96 -9.37
N SER A 147 -3.54 16.69 -10.19
CA SER A 147 -3.02 17.35 -11.40
C SER A 147 -2.01 18.44 -11.05
#